data_AF-A0A844BNI4-F1
#
_entry.id   AF-A0A844BNI4-F1
#
_cell.length_a   1.000
_cell.length_b   1.000
_cell.length_c   1.000
_cell.angle_alpha   90.00
_cell.angle_beta   90.00
_cell.angle_gamma   90.00
#
_symmetry.space_group_name_H-M   'P 1'
#
loop_
_entity.id
_entity.type
_entity.pdbx_description
1 polymer ?
#
loop_
_entity_poly.entity_id
_entity_poly.type
_entity_poly.pdbx_seq_one_letter_code
_entity_poly.pdbx_strand_id
1 'polypeptide(L)'
;MDCVKIGNLITKLRKEKKLTQRNIADALGIQNKTVSKWECGLGCPDLSLWPELSTILGVDMKQMMEGEITSNKPDSGNIDKVRFYVCPSCGNILVSTGSASIFCCGRKLERILPTVATIAPKITVEEIDTDYFVTFDHPMTKDHYLSFVACVKSDRVFLNRLYPEQSPTCRFPITTGGKLFVYCIKHGLSVYSGNL
;
A
#
# COMPACT_ATOMS: atom_id res chain seq x y z
N MET A 1 15.60 -21.47 -10.46
CA MET A 1 14.88 -22.00 -9.30
C MET A 1 15.78 -23.00 -8.63
N ASP A 2 16.10 -22.78 -7.36
CA ASP A 2 16.93 -23.70 -6.55
C ASP A 2 15.98 -24.50 -5.65
N CYS A 3 15.83 -25.79 -5.92
CA CYS A 3 14.87 -26.63 -5.19
C CYS A 3 15.24 -26.77 -3.70
N VAL A 4 16.52 -26.66 -3.33
CA VAL A 4 16.93 -26.71 -1.92
C VAL A 4 16.48 -25.44 -1.19
N LYS A 5 16.70 -24.26 -1.78
CA LYS A 5 16.22 -22.99 -1.20
C LYS A 5 14.70 -22.96 -1.08
N ILE A 6 13.99 -23.33 -2.14
CA ILE A 6 12.53 -23.39 -2.17
C ILE A 6 12.00 -24.36 -1.11
N GLY A 7 12.57 -25.57 -1.02
CA GLY A 7 12.18 -26.59 -0.06
C GLY A 7 12.33 -26.13 1.40
N ASN A 8 13.47 -25.51 1.71
CA ASN A 8 13.72 -24.91 3.02
C ASN A 8 12.71 -23.80 3.34
N LEU A 9 12.39 -22.96 2.36
CA LEU A 9 11.42 -21.89 2.53
C LEU A 9 10.00 -22.42 2.76
N ILE A 10 9.55 -23.41 1.98
CA ILE A 10 8.25 -24.08 2.15
C ILE A 10 8.16 -24.67 3.56
N THR A 11 9.20 -25.37 4.01
CA THR A 11 9.26 -25.97 5.35
C THR A 11 9.12 -24.91 6.44
N LYS A 12 9.83 -23.78 6.30
CA LYS A 12 9.80 -22.67 7.24
C LYS A 12 8.40 -22.07 7.32
N LEU A 13 7.82 -21.67 6.19
CA LEU A 13 6.49 -21.04 6.11
C LEU A 13 5.38 -21.96 6.61
N ARG A 14 5.46 -23.26 6.26
CA ARG A 14 4.52 -24.26 6.75
C ARG A 14 4.53 -24.32 8.28
N LYS A 15 5.71 -24.35 8.90
CA LYS A 15 5.87 -24.39 10.36
C LYS A 15 5.39 -23.10 11.03
N GLU A 16 5.66 -21.93 10.44
CA GLU A 16 5.15 -20.63 10.92
C GLU A 16 3.61 -20.62 10.97
N LYS A 17 2.96 -21.24 9.98
CA LYS A 17 1.50 -21.43 9.94
C LYS A 17 0.98 -22.63 10.73
N LYS A 18 1.86 -23.37 11.43
CA LYS A 18 1.52 -24.59 12.19
C LYS A 18 0.83 -25.68 11.36
N LEU A 19 1.13 -25.74 10.07
CA LEU A 19 0.57 -26.74 9.15
C LEU A 19 1.45 -28.00 9.13
N THR A 20 0.84 -29.17 8.87
CA THR A 20 1.57 -30.41 8.57
C THR A 20 1.80 -30.55 7.06
N GLN A 21 2.74 -31.41 6.65
CA GLN A 21 2.96 -31.70 5.22
C GLN A 21 1.67 -32.26 4.57
N ARG A 22 0.92 -33.07 5.33
CA ARG A 22 -0.39 -33.59 4.91
C ARG A 22 -1.42 -32.49 4.66
N ASN A 23 -1.44 -31.43 5.47
CA ASN A 23 -2.38 -30.33 5.22
C ASN A 23 -2.12 -29.63 3.88
N ILE A 24 -0.85 -29.42 3.51
CA ILE A 24 -0.51 -28.87 2.20
C ILE A 24 -0.86 -29.87 1.09
N ALA A 25 -0.53 -31.15 1.29
CA ALA A 25 -0.78 -32.19 0.30
C ALA A 25 -2.28 -32.35 0.00
N ASP A 26 -3.10 -32.43 1.04
CA ASP A 26 -4.56 -32.55 0.95
C ASP A 26 -5.17 -31.31 0.27
N ALA A 27 -4.66 -30.11 0.58
CA ALA A 27 -5.14 -28.86 -0.04
C ALA A 27 -4.79 -28.74 -1.53
N LEU A 28 -3.65 -29.29 -1.96
CA LEU A 28 -3.21 -29.29 -3.36
C LEU A 28 -3.63 -30.54 -4.15
N GLY A 29 -4.33 -31.49 -3.52
CA GLY A 29 -4.71 -32.76 -4.15
C GLY A 29 -3.53 -33.66 -4.53
N ILE A 30 -2.39 -33.54 -3.84
CA ILE A 30 -1.17 -34.31 -4.11
C ILE A 30 -0.84 -35.27 -2.97
N GLN A 31 0.13 -36.16 -3.21
CA GLN A 31 0.58 -37.07 -2.17
C GLN A 31 1.49 -36.36 -1.15
N ASN A 32 1.34 -36.71 0.13
CA ASN A 32 2.18 -36.19 1.22
C ASN A 32 3.70 -36.37 0.93
N LYS A 33 4.07 -37.50 0.30
CA LYS A 33 5.46 -37.77 -0.13
C LYS A 33 6.01 -36.73 -1.11
N THR A 34 5.16 -36.10 -1.92
CA THR A 34 5.54 -35.06 -2.88
C THR A 34 5.96 -33.79 -2.13
N VAL A 35 5.19 -33.37 -1.12
CA VAL A 35 5.54 -32.25 -0.25
C VAL A 35 6.85 -32.53 0.49
N SER A 36 7.03 -33.75 1.02
CA SER A 36 8.30 -34.13 1.66
C SER A 36 9.50 -34.07 0.71
N LYS A 37 9.35 -34.44 -0.58
CA LYS A 37 10.43 -34.32 -1.57
C LYS A 37 10.81 -32.86 -1.82
N TRP A 38 9.81 -31.97 -1.90
CA TRP A 38 10.06 -30.53 -2.03
C TRP A 38 10.83 -30.01 -0.83
N GLU A 39 10.38 -30.30 0.39
CA GLU A 39 11.01 -29.85 1.63
C GLU A 39 12.46 -30.35 1.78
N CYS A 40 12.78 -31.55 1.27
CA CYS A 40 14.14 -32.09 1.25
C CYS A 40 15.00 -31.61 0.06
N GLY A 41 14.49 -30.72 -0.80
CA GLY A 41 15.21 -30.22 -1.99
C GLY A 41 15.35 -31.24 -3.13
N LEU A 42 14.65 -32.37 -3.05
CA LEU A 42 14.69 -33.46 -4.04
C LEU A 42 13.74 -33.24 -5.23
N GLY A 43 13.18 -32.04 -5.34
CA GLY A 43 12.28 -31.63 -6.41
C GLY A 43 11.65 -30.27 -6.11
N CYS A 44 10.99 -29.70 -7.10
CA CYS A 44 10.28 -28.44 -6.99
C CYS A 44 8.77 -28.63 -7.28
N PRO A 45 7.87 -27.78 -6.75
CA PRO A 45 6.48 -27.76 -7.18
C PRO A 45 6.34 -27.47 -8.67
N ASP A 46 5.41 -28.15 -9.32
CA ASP A 46 5.05 -27.84 -10.72
C ASP A 46 4.43 -26.44 -10.81
N LEU A 47 4.58 -25.78 -11.98
CA LEU A 47 4.07 -24.43 -12.24
C LEU A 47 2.58 -24.27 -11.92
N SER A 48 1.79 -25.33 -12.13
CA SER A 48 0.35 -25.37 -11.84
C SER A 48 0.00 -25.22 -10.35
N LEU A 49 0.90 -25.63 -9.45
CA LEU A 49 0.64 -25.69 -8.00
C LEU A 49 1.01 -24.40 -7.26
N TRP A 50 1.76 -23.51 -7.89
CA TRP A 50 2.26 -22.30 -7.24
C TRP A 50 1.18 -21.30 -6.80
N PRO A 51 0.11 -21.03 -7.57
CA PRO A 51 -0.93 -20.10 -7.13
C PRO A 51 -1.63 -20.55 -5.85
N GLU A 52 -1.99 -21.84 -5.76
CA GLU A 52 -2.62 -22.42 -4.58
C GLU A 52 -1.64 -22.49 -3.41
N LEU A 53 -0.39 -22.92 -3.66
CA LEU A 53 0.65 -22.98 -2.63
C LEU A 53 0.97 -21.59 -2.06
N SER A 54 1.03 -20.57 -2.91
CA SER A 54 1.17 -19.16 -2.53
C SER A 54 0.01 -18.69 -1.64
N THR A 55 -1.22 -19.09 -1.97
CA THR A 55 -2.41 -18.79 -1.17
C THR A 55 -2.36 -19.48 0.20
N ILE A 56 -2.01 -20.78 0.23
CA ILE A 56 -1.89 -21.57 1.47
C ILE A 56 -0.82 -20.97 2.38
N LEU A 57 0.36 -20.67 1.83
CA LEU A 57 1.50 -20.17 2.60
C LEU A 57 1.46 -18.65 2.83
N GLY A 58 0.59 -17.92 2.13
CA GLY A 58 0.40 -16.48 2.31
C GLY A 58 1.61 -15.63 1.91
N VAL A 59 2.39 -16.08 0.92
CA VAL A 59 3.59 -15.41 0.42
C VAL A 59 3.48 -15.25 -1.08
N ASP A 60 4.04 -14.15 -1.61
CA ASP A 60 4.09 -13.90 -3.04
C ASP A 60 4.79 -15.03 -3.80
N MET A 61 4.17 -15.47 -4.90
CA MET A 61 4.64 -16.60 -5.71
C MET A 61 6.08 -16.38 -6.20
N LYS A 62 6.43 -15.16 -6.65
CA LYS A 62 7.76 -14.87 -7.17
C LYS A 62 8.82 -15.04 -6.08
N GLN A 63 8.60 -14.48 -4.89
CA GLN A 63 9.50 -14.66 -3.75
C GLN A 63 9.67 -16.13 -3.36
N MET A 64 8.58 -16.90 -3.39
CA MET A 64 8.65 -18.33 -3.12
C MET A 64 9.46 -19.10 -4.15
N MET A 65 9.34 -18.76 -5.44
CA MET A 65 10.11 -19.38 -6.54
C MET A 65 11.60 -18.97 -6.51
N GLU A 66 11.92 -17.81 -5.96
CA GLU A 66 13.30 -17.37 -5.67
C GLU A 66 13.88 -18.07 -4.44
N GLY A 67 13.02 -18.66 -3.59
CA GLY A 67 13.41 -19.34 -2.35
C GLY A 67 13.80 -18.38 -1.22
N GLU A 68 13.50 -17.08 -1.36
CA GLU A 68 13.89 -16.04 -0.42
C GLU A 68 12.75 -15.02 -0.23
N ILE A 69 12.53 -14.59 1.01
CA ILE A 69 11.55 -13.53 1.34
C ILE A 69 12.29 -12.25 1.67
N THR A 70 12.04 -11.21 0.89
CA THR A 70 12.50 -9.87 1.21
C THR A 70 11.70 -9.34 2.39
N SER A 71 12.33 -9.29 3.57
CA SER A 71 11.71 -8.76 4.77
C SER A 71 11.76 -7.23 4.77
N ASN A 72 10.66 -6.58 5.13
CA ASN A 72 10.68 -5.15 5.41
C ASN A 72 11.41 -4.89 6.73
N LYS A 73 12.07 -3.73 6.83
CA LYS A 73 12.54 -3.25 8.13
C LYS A 73 11.33 -2.99 9.04
N PRO A 74 11.45 -3.20 10.37
CA PRO A 74 10.42 -2.82 11.31
C PRO A 74 9.99 -1.38 11.07
N ASP A 75 8.68 -1.16 11.02
CA ASP A 75 8.15 0.18 10.87
C ASP A 75 8.41 0.97 12.16
N SER A 76 9.12 2.10 12.01
CA SER A 76 9.37 3.02 13.12
C SER A 76 8.11 3.77 13.58
N GLY A 77 6.99 3.66 12.85
CA GLY A 77 5.73 4.33 13.18
C GLY A 77 5.79 5.86 13.01
N ASN A 78 6.79 6.37 12.29
CA ASN A 78 6.97 7.80 12.09
C ASN A 78 5.95 8.32 11.04
N ILE A 79 4.88 8.94 11.52
CA ILE A 79 3.80 9.46 10.69
C ILE A 79 4.25 10.58 9.75
N ASP A 80 5.28 11.36 10.10
CA ASP A 80 5.82 12.38 9.19
C ASP A 80 6.42 11.79 7.90
N LYS A 81 6.72 10.47 7.90
CA LYS A 81 7.21 9.71 6.75
C LYS A 81 6.10 8.93 6.04
N VAL A 82 4.84 9.32 6.25
CA VAL A 82 3.69 8.72 5.57
C VAL A 82 3.86 8.73 4.06
N ARG A 83 3.40 7.66 3.44
CA ARG A 83 3.41 7.42 2.00
C ARG A 83 1.99 7.28 1.52
N PHE A 84 1.67 8.00 0.46
CA PHE A 84 0.38 7.91 -0.22
C PHE A 84 0.53 7.09 -1.50
N TYR A 85 -0.50 6.31 -1.81
CA TYR A 85 -0.59 5.52 -3.02
C TYR A 85 -1.99 5.71 -3.60
N VAL A 86 -2.08 5.90 -4.91
CA VAL A 86 -3.36 5.95 -5.62
C VAL A 86 -3.32 4.95 -6.77
N CYS A 87 -4.31 4.07 -6.83
CA CYS A 87 -4.43 3.12 -7.93
C CYS A 87 -4.92 3.86 -9.19
N PRO A 88 -4.16 3.86 -10.30
CA PRO A 88 -4.55 4.58 -11.50
C PRO A 88 -5.77 4.00 -12.24
N SER A 89 -6.26 2.80 -11.89
CA SER A 89 -7.44 2.22 -12.53
C SER A 89 -8.73 2.30 -11.72
N CYS A 90 -8.67 2.23 -10.40
CA CYS A 90 -9.88 2.28 -9.57
C CYS A 90 -9.94 3.49 -8.63
N GLY A 91 -8.89 4.33 -8.60
CA GLY A 91 -8.81 5.47 -7.69
C GLY A 91 -8.74 5.09 -6.21
N ASN A 92 -8.43 3.83 -5.88
CA ASN A 92 -8.23 3.44 -4.48
C ASN A 92 -7.06 4.21 -3.88
N ILE A 93 -7.21 4.67 -2.64
CA ILE A 93 -6.24 5.51 -1.93
C ILE A 93 -5.75 4.70 -0.74
N LEU A 94 -4.44 4.54 -0.64
CA LEU A 94 -3.81 3.80 0.44
C LEU A 94 -2.76 4.66 1.11
N VAL A 95 -2.63 4.47 2.42
CA VAL A 95 -1.71 5.20 3.28
C VAL A 95 -0.84 4.19 4.02
N SER A 96 0.46 4.42 4.08
CA SER A 96 1.39 3.56 4.80
C SER A 96 2.54 4.35 5.39
N THR A 97 3.03 3.93 6.55
CA THR A 97 4.20 4.46 7.25
C THR A 97 5.48 3.72 6.86
N GLY A 98 5.36 2.48 6.36
CA GLY A 98 6.47 1.59 6.03
C GLY A 98 6.75 1.43 4.53
N SER A 99 7.73 0.59 4.19
CA SER A 99 8.11 0.27 2.82
C SER A 99 7.41 -0.96 2.22
N ALA A 100 6.19 -1.26 2.68
CA ALA A 100 5.44 -2.41 2.19
C ALA A 100 5.21 -2.34 0.67
N SER A 101 5.31 -3.49 0.00
CA SER A 101 4.85 -3.62 -1.38
C SER A 101 3.33 -3.70 -1.37
N ILE A 102 2.69 -2.74 -2.04
CA ILE A 102 1.23 -2.61 -2.07
C ILE A 102 0.76 -2.94 -3.48
N PHE A 103 -0.29 -3.75 -3.59
CA PHE A 103 -0.91 -4.10 -4.86
C PHE A 103 -2.38 -3.68 -4.89
N CYS A 104 -2.84 -3.19 -6.04
CA CYS A 104 -4.24 -2.89 -6.28
C CYS A 104 -4.57 -3.14 -7.74
N CYS A 105 -5.73 -3.76 -8.03
CA CYS A 105 -6.10 -4.17 -9.40
C CYS A 105 -4.98 -4.95 -10.11
N GLY A 106 -4.31 -5.85 -9.40
CA GLY A 106 -3.23 -6.70 -9.93
C GLY A 106 -1.90 -6.00 -10.21
N ARG A 107 -1.77 -4.69 -9.97
CA ARG A 107 -0.51 -3.95 -10.21
C ARG A 107 0.16 -3.55 -8.91
N LYS A 108 1.49 -3.57 -8.90
CA LYS A 108 2.28 -2.97 -7.83
C LYS A 108 2.10 -1.46 -7.87
N LEU A 109 1.71 -0.87 -6.74
CA LEU A 109 1.59 0.57 -6.60
C LEU A 109 2.92 1.17 -6.17
N GLU A 110 3.27 2.29 -6.79
CA GLU A 110 4.39 3.13 -6.37
C GLU A 110 3.88 4.26 -5.47
N ARG A 111 4.73 4.66 -4.50
CA ARG A 111 4.39 5.80 -3.65
C ARG A 111 4.35 7.06 -4.51
N ILE A 112 3.37 7.92 -4.25
CA ILE A 112 3.27 9.21 -4.91
C ILE A 112 4.20 10.18 -4.18
N LEU A 113 5.12 10.78 -4.94
CA LEU A 113 6.00 11.81 -4.42
C LEU A 113 5.37 13.19 -4.66
N PRO A 114 5.55 14.13 -3.73
CA PRO A 114 5.22 15.53 -3.98
C PRO A 114 5.95 16.02 -5.23
N THR A 115 5.19 16.52 -6.20
CA THR A 115 5.74 17.19 -7.36
C THR A 115 6.10 18.62 -6.94
N VAL A 116 7.26 19.11 -7.38
CA VAL A 116 7.58 20.55 -7.34
C VAL A 116 6.77 21.21 -8.47
N ALA A 117 5.45 21.21 -8.35
CA ALA A 117 4.57 21.67 -9.40
C ALA A 117 4.52 23.19 -9.43
N THR A 118 4.76 23.76 -10.61
CA THR A 118 4.42 25.14 -11.00
C THR A 118 2.90 25.41 -10.96
N ILE A 119 2.06 24.38 -10.79
CA ILE A 119 0.59 24.42 -10.83
C ILE A 119 0.00 23.78 -9.55
N ALA A 120 0.52 24.17 -8.38
CA ALA A 120 -0.13 23.85 -7.12
C ALA A 120 -1.40 24.73 -6.97
N PRO A 121 -2.57 24.19 -6.61
CA PRO A 121 -3.76 25.01 -6.43
C PRO A 121 -3.51 26.07 -5.35
N LYS A 122 -4.06 27.28 -5.56
CA LYS A 122 -4.04 28.30 -4.53
C LYS A 122 -4.98 27.87 -3.42
N ILE A 123 -4.54 28.01 -2.17
CA ILE A 123 -5.33 27.63 -0.99
C ILE A 123 -5.72 28.86 -0.20
N THR A 124 -6.96 28.87 0.31
CA THR A 124 -7.45 29.84 1.30
C THR A 124 -7.85 29.06 2.53
N VAL A 125 -7.39 29.51 3.70
CA VAL A 125 -7.64 28.85 4.99
C VAL A 125 -8.34 29.86 5.89
N GLU A 126 -9.47 29.45 6.45
CA GLU A 126 -10.28 30.23 7.38
C GLU A 126 -10.48 29.43 8.67
N GLU A 127 -10.45 30.09 9.82
CA GLU A 127 -10.80 29.47 11.10
C GLU A 127 -12.31 29.61 11.33
N ILE A 128 -12.99 28.47 11.47
CA ILE A 128 -14.43 28.41 11.74
C ILE A 128 -14.65 27.47 12.92
N ASP A 129 -15.11 28.02 14.04
CA ASP A 129 -15.33 27.33 15.31
C ASP A 129 -14.06 26.61 15.80
N THR A 130 -14.00 25.28 15.65
CA THR A 130 -12.88 24.42 16.04
C THR A 130 -12.13 23.84 14.86
N ASP A 131 -12.45 24.26 13.63
CA ASP A 131 -11.92 23.69 12.39
C ASP A 131 -11.27 24.75 11.48
N TYR A 132 -10.17 24.38 10.82
CA TYR A 132 -9.72 25.04 9.61
C TYR A 132 -10.65 24.63 8.46
N PHE A 133 -11.31 25.61 7.86
CA PHE A 133 -12.01 25.48 6.59
C PHE A 133 -11.08 25.86 5.45
N VAL A 134 -10.68 24.87 4.65
CA VAL A 134 -9.73 25.06 3.56
C VAL A 134 -10.48 25.02 2.24
N THR A 135 -10.33 26.07 1.44
CA THR A 135 -10.86 26.18 0.07
C THR A 135 -9.70 26.13 -0.93
N PHE A 136 -9.88 25.34 -1.98
CA PHE A 136 -8.90 25.20 -3.06
C PHE A 136 -9.42 25.87 -4.33
N ASP A 137 -8.60 26.75 -4.91
CA ASP A 137 -8.81 27.24 -6.27
C ASP A 137 -8.44 26.15 -7.27
N HIS A 138 -9.37 25.22 -7.51
CA HIS A 138 -9.16 24.05 -8.35
C HIS A 138 -10.48 23.56 -8.97
N PRO A 139 -10.48 23.14 -10.25
CA PRO A 139 -11.66 22.54 -10.87
C PRO A 139 -12.04 21.21 -10.21
N MET A 140 -13.33 20.90 -10.17
CA MET A 140 -13.85 19.62 -9.65
C MET A 140 -14.72 18.96 -10.70
N THR A 141 -14.20 18.75 -11.91
CA THR A 141 -14.92 18.03 -12.98
C THR A 141 -14.64 16.53 -12.92
N LYS A 142 -15.41 15.71 -13.64
CA LYS A 142 -15.20 14.24 -13.71
C LYS A 142 -13.78 13.85 -14.10
N ASP A 143 -13.18 14.60 -15.02
CA ASP A 143 -11.84 14.33 -15.55
C ASP A 143 -10.74 15.17 -14.91
N HIS A 144 -11.08 16.09 -14.00
CA HIS A 144 -10.10 16.95 -13.34
C HIS A 144 -10.62 17.42 -11.99
N TYR A 145 -10.20 16.72 -10.94
CA TYR A 145 -10.60 17.02 -9.56
C TYR A 145 -9.49 16.65 -8.57
N LEU A 146 -9.63 17.19 -7.36
CA LEU A 146 -8.85 16.75 -6.20
C LEU A 146 -9.45 15.45 -5.69
N SER A 147 -8.67 14.38 -5.59
CA SER A 147 -9.18 13.09 -5.10
C SER A 147 -9.03 12.94 -3.59
N PHE A 148 -8.00 13.54 -3.00
CA PHE A 148 -7.89 13.66 -1.56
C PHE A 148 -7.07 14.87 -1.13
N VAL A 149 -7.32 15.26 0.12
CA VAL A 149 -6.48 16.17 0.89
C VAL A 149 -6.11 15.46 2.18
N ALA A 150 -4.85 15.52 2.58
CA ALA A 150 -4.38 14.96 3.84
C ALA A 150 -3.61 15.98 4.67
N CYS A 151 -4.02 16.22 5.91
CA CYS A 151 -3.22 16.94 6.89
C CYS A 151 -2.41 15.92 7.71
N VAL A 152 -1.09 15.97 7.57
CA VAL A 152 -0.16 15.05 8.24
C VAL A 152 0.52 15.79 9.39
N LYS A 153 0.42 15.21 10.58
CA LYS A 153 1.12 15.63 11.80
C LYS A 153 2.05 14.52 12.28
N SER A 154 2.78 14.79 13.35
CA SER A 154 3.74 13.84 13.94
C SER A 154 3.09 12.56 14.47
N ASP A 155 1.81 12.60 14.85
CA ASP A 155 1.09 11.49 15.50
C ASP A 155 -0.13 10.98 14.71
N ARG A 156 -0.62 11.74 13.71
CA ARG A 156 -1.87 11.42 13.00
C ARG A 156 -1.91 11.93 11.57
N VAL A 157 -2.79 11.31 10.78
CA VAL A 157 -3.13 11.74 9.42
C VAL A 157 -4.63 11.95 9.35
N PHE A 158 -5.05 13.17 9.02
CA PHE A 158 -6.44 13.45 8.67
C PHE A 158 -6.56 13.33 7.15
N LEU A 159 -7.31 12.35 6.66
CA LEU A 159 -7.51 12.12 5.23
C LEU A 159 -8.95 12.46 4.83
N ASN A 160 -9.11 13.49 4.02
CA ASN A 160 -10.40 13.90 3.47
C ASN A 160 -10.46 13.46 2.00
N ARG A 161 -11.37 12.55 1.70
CA ARG A 161 -11.64 12.14 0.32
C ARG A 161 -12.51 13.19 -0.36
N LEU A 162 -12.16 13.50 -1.60
CA LEU A 162 -12.87 14.44 -2.43
C LEU A 162 -13.34 13.74 -3.73
N TYR A 163 -14.47 14.20 -4.25
CA TYR A 163 -15.17 13.59 -5.38
C TYR A 163 -15.43 14.62 -6.48
N PRO A 164 -15.57 14.20 -7.75
CA PRO A 164 -15.99 15.10 -8.81
C PRO A 164 -17.30 15.82 -8.49
N GLU A 165 -17.47 17.00 -9.08
CA GLU A 165 -18.66 17.86 -9.05
C GLU A 165 -19.03 18.44 -7.67
N GLN A 166 -18.24 18.15 -6.64
CA GLN A 166 -18.42 18.76 -5.32
C GLN A 166 -17.61 20.06 -5.18
N SER A 167 -17.91 20.85 -4.15
CA SER A 167 -17.11 22.03 -3.79
C SER A 167 -15.67 21.63 -3.40
N PRO A 168 -14.63 22.30 -3.95
CA PRO A 168 -13.22 22.03 -3.63
C PRO A 168 -12.88 22.59 -2.24
N THR A 169 -13.40 21.96 -1.20
CA THR A 169 -13.26 22.39 0.19
C THR A 169 -13.05 21.18 1.11
N CYS A 170 -12.39 21.40 2.25
CA CYS A 170 -12.30 20.39 3.31
C CYS A 170 -12.14 21.04 4.68
N ARG A 171 -12.37 20.25 5.73
CA ARG A 171 -12.25 20.67 7.13
C ARG A 171 -11.25 19.80 7.87
N PHE A 172 -10.45 20.44 8.73
CA PHE A 172 -9.55 19.79 9.68
C PHE A 172 -9.64 20.48 11.04
N PRO A 173 -9.46 19.78 12.17
CA PRO A 173 -9.44 20.42 13.47
C PRO A 173 -8.30 21.45 13.58
N ILE A 174 -8.61 22.62 14.17
CA ILE A 174 -7.63 23.67 14.48
C ILE A 174 -6.58 23.10 15.41
N THR A 175 -5.37 23.01 14.93
CA THR A 175 -4.27 22.35 15.62
C THR A 175 -2.96 22.86 15.05
N THR A 176 -1.99 23.23 15.89
CA THR A 176 -0.73 23.83 15.44
C THR A 176 0.12 22.88 14.61
N GLY A 177 0.59 23.36 13.45
CA GLY A 177 1.62 22.72 12.65
C GLY A 177 1.14 21.52 11.83
N GLY A 178 2.03 20.99 10.98
CA GLY A 178 1.73 19.87 10.09
C GLY A 178 1.99 20.23 8.62
N LYS A 179 1.74 19.27 7.74
CA LYS A 179 1.90 19.43 6.29
C LYS A 179 0.59 19.08 5.60
N LEU A 180 0.14 19.96 4.71
CA LEU A 180 -1.01 19.67 3.87
C LEU A 180 -0.56 19.01 2.59
N PHE A 181 -1.10 17.84 2.30
CA PHE A 181 -0.93 17.12 1.05
C PHE A 181 -2.21 17.23 0.25
N VAL A 182 -2.11 17.67 -1.01
CA VAL A 182 -3.27 17.82 -1.90
C VAL A 182 -2.99 17.00 -3.14
N TYR A 183 -3.85 16.04 -3.48
CA TYR A 183 -3.67 15.20 -4.65
C TYR A 183 -4.74 15.47 -5.70
N CYS A 184 -4.28 15.93 -6.86
CA CYS A 184 -5.07 16.08 -8.07
C CYS A 184 -4.83 14.89 -9.00
N ILE A 185 -5.90 14.35 -9.59
CA ILE A 185 -5.78 13.22 -10.54
C ILE A 185 -4.97 13.56 -11.81
N LYS A 186 -4.82 14.85 -12.14
CA LYS A 186 -4.03 15.33 -13.29
C LYS A 186 -2.66 15.88 -12.91
N HIS A 187 -2.57 16.64 -11.82
CA HIS A 187 -1.35 17.36 -11.45
C HIS A 187 -0.49 16.65 -10.40
N GLY A 188 -0.97 15.52 -9.87
CA GLY A 188 -0.25 14.74 -8.86
C GLY A 188 -0.39 15.33 -7.46
N LEU A 189 0.60 15.04 -6.61
CA LEU A 189 0.61 15.41 -5.20
C LEU A 189 1.36 16.73 -4.99
N SER A 190 0.75 17.69 -4.32
CA SER A 190 1.37 18.94 -3.89
C SER A 190 1.44 18.99 -2.36
N VAL A 191 2.46 19.66 -1.82
CA VAL A 191 2.65 19.81 -0.38
C VAL A 191 2.75 21.28 -0.01
N TYR A 192 1.98 21.68 1.00
CA TYR A 192 2.00 23.02 1.56
C TYR A 192 2.57 22.95 2.97
N SER A 193 3.63 23.74 3.18
CA SER A 193 4.30 23.91 4.47
C SER A 193 4.08 25.36 4.90
N GLY A 194 3.19 25.56 5.86
CA GLY A 194 2.83 26.85 6.43
C GLY A 194 2.03 26.60 7.71
N ASN A 195 1.75 27.64 8.49
CA ASN A 195 0.79 27.54 9.58
C ASN A 195 -0.59 27.26 8.96
N LEU A 196 -0.91 25.97 8.80
CA LEU A 196 -2.26 25.51 9.09
C LEU A 196 -2.42 25.65 10.58
#